data_AF-A0A2D5VMF9-F1
#
_entry.id   AF-A0A2D5VMF9-F1
#
_cell.length_a   1.000
_cell.length_b   1.000
_cell.length_c   1.000
_cell.angle_alpha   90.00
_cell.angle_beta   90.00
_cell.angle_gamma   90.00
#
_symmetry.space_group_name_H-M   'P 1'
#
loop_
_entity.id
_entity.type
_entity.pdbx_description
1 polymer ?
#
loop_
_entity_poly.entity_id
_entity_poly.type
_entity_poly.pdbx_seq_one_letter_code
_entity_poly.pdbx_strand_id
1 'polypeptide(L)'
;MRLPRPDLNEQADNCLLMARGDAISPHWLVYEVHRDFLSAPRCFAVVKLESDYDFDWLGDEFTEGLRCLDAGESETLLGSDRGHDHPPESHWRISLPRLRFECWGRPTLVETCYGAASASEALIRVLSPDC
;
A
#
# COMPACT_ATOMS: atom_id res chain seq x y z
N MET A 1 10.80 8.37 -5.97
CA MET A 1 10.63 6.95 -6.33
C MET A 1 9.18 6.78 -6.78
N ARG A 2 8.91 6.02 -7.84
CA ARG A 2 7.52 5.81 -8.33
C ARG A 2 7.13 4.37 -8.07
N LEU A 3 6.08 4.16 -7.27
CA LEU A 3 5.52 2.83 -7.04
C LEU A 3 4.89 2.28 -8.35
N PRO A 4 4.89 0.96 -8.58
CA PRO A 4 4.16 0.34 -9.67
C PRO A 4 2.68 0.73 -9.64
N ARG A 5 2.08 0.87 -10.83
CA ARG A 5 0.65 1.14 -10.92
C ARG A 5 -0.13 -0.11 -10.49
N PRO A 6 -1.07 -0.03 -9.54
CA PRO A 6 -1.88 -1.19 -9.17
C PRO A 6 -2.85 -1.58 -10.29
N ASP A 7 -3.15 -2.87 -10.37
CA ASP A 7 -4.32 -3.39 -11.06
C ASP A 7 -5.56 -3.06 -10.21
N LEU A 8 -6.48 -2.30 -10.78
CA LEU A 8 -7.71 -1.85 -10.11
C LEU A 8 -8.93 -2.69 -10.50
N ASN A 9 -8.74 -3.80 -11.21
CA ASN A 9 -9.81 -4.76 -11.45
C ASN A 9 -10.34 -5.30 -10.12
N GLU A 10 -11.66 -5.46 -10.00
CA GLU A 10 -12.31 -6.00 -8.78
C GLU A 10 -11.78 -7.38 -8.35
N GLN A 11 -11.23 -8.15 -9.30
CA GLN A 11 -10.65 -9.47 -9.06
C GLN A 11 -9.17 -9.42 -8.69
N ALA A 12 -8.54 -8.25 -8.68
CA ALA A 12 -7.14 -8.12 -8.32
C ALA A 12 -6.94 -8.42 -6.83
N ASP A 13 -5.82 -9.08 -6.51
CA ASP A 13 -5.53 -9.48 -5.14
C ASP A 13 -4.54 -8.53 -4.47
N ASN A 14 -4.74 -8.33 -3.18
CA ASN A 14 -3.96 -7.45 -2.36
C ASN A 14 -4.03 -7.90 -0.89
N CYS A 15 -2.99 -7.58 -0.13
CA CYS A 15 -2.99 -7.78 1.31
C CYS A 15 -2.21 -6.68 2.02
N LEU A 16 -2.55 -6.51 3.30
CA LEU A 16 -1.86 -5.60 4.21
C LEU A 16 -1.53 -6.38 5.48
N LEU A 17 -0.25 -6.48 5.79
CA LEU A 17 0.22 -7.00 7.07
C LEU A 17 0.59 -5.82 7.96
N MET A 18 -0.09 -5.70 9.10
CA MET A 18 0.22 -4.68 10.10
C MET A 18 1.21 -5.22 11.14
N ALA A 19 2.25 -4.46 11.43
CA ALA A 19 3.22 -4.74 12.48
C ALA A 19 3.39 -3.51 13.39
N ARG A 20 4.59 -3.25 13.91
CA ARG A 20 4.85 -2.09 14.78
C ARG A 20 4.94 -0.77 14.01
N GLY A 21 5.24 -0.84 12.71
CA GLY A 21 5.29 0.31 11.82
C GLY A 21 6.64 1.00 11.70
N ASP A 22 7.68 0.50 12.38
CA ASP A 22 9.00 1.14 12.37
C ASP A 22 9.99 0.49 11.39
N ALA A 23 11.22 1.01 11.37
CA ALA A 23 12.26 0.55 10.46
C ALA A 23 12.64 -0.94 10.65
N ILE A 24 12.44 -1.49 11.85
CA ILE A 24 12.77 -2.89 12.20
C ILE A 24 11.59 -3.82 11.89
N SER A 25 10.36 -3.36 12.14
CA SER A 25 9.12 -4.12 12.02
C SER A 25 8.05 -3.28 11.31
N PRO A 26 8.20 -3.08 9.98
CA PRO A 26 7.31 -2.23 9.18
C PRO A 26 5.96 -2.88 8.92
N HIS A 27 4.98 -2.09 8.48
CA HIS A 27 3.81 -2.64 7.80
C HIS A 27 4.18 -3.06 6.37
N TRP A 28 3.45 -4.03 5.82
CA TRP A 28 3.67 -4.52 4.45
C TRP A 28 2.41 -4.40 3.63
N LEU A 29 2.47 -3.65 2.55
CA LEU A 29 1.42 -3.56 1.54
C LEU A 29 1.84 -4.37 0.32
N VAL A 30 0.98 -5.28 -0.10
CA VAL A 30 1.17 -6.04 -1.34
C VAL A 30 -0.06 -5.89 -2.22
N TYR A 31 0.17 -5.58 -3.50
CA TYR A 31 -0.89 -5.43 -4.48
C TYR A 31 -0.48 -5.96 -5.84
N GLU A 32 -1.45 -6.50 -6.56
CA GLU A 32 -1.28 -6.91 -7.95
C GLU A 32 -1.05 -5.69 -8.84
N VAL A 33 -0.05 -5.80 -9.71
CA VAL A 33 0.32 -4.78 -10.71
C VAL A 33 -0.28 -5.14 -12.07
N HIS A 34 -0.29 -6.43 -12.38
CA HIS A 34 -0.77 -6.95 -13.66
C HIS A 34 -1.14 -8.43 -13.53
N ARG A 35 -2.20 -8.82 -14.25
CA ARG A 35 -2.61 -10.19 -14.48
C ARG A 35 -2.64 -10.49 -15.98
N ASP A 36 -1.93 -11.53 -16.41
CA ASP A 36 -2.12 -12.09 -17.76
C ASP A 36 -3.30 -13.09 -17.74
N PHE A 37 -4.22 -12.93 -18.70
CA PHE A 37 -5.45 -13.72 -18.80
C PHE A 37 -5.22 -15.12 -19.38
N LEU A 38 -4.07 -15.39 -20.02
CA LEU A 38 -3.89 -16.59 -20.84
C LEU A 38 -3.17 -17.77 -20.17
N SER A 39 -2.45 -17.58 -19.05
CA SER A 39 -1.99 -18.62 -18.10
C SER A 39 -0.82 -18.07 -17.27
N ALA A 40 -1.13 -17.59 -16.07
CA ALA A 40 -0.23 -17.40 -14.92
C ALA A 40 1.22 -16.98 -15.27
N PRO A 41 1.50 -15.68 -15.31
CA PRO A 41 2.05 -15.15 -14.06
C PRO A 41 1.41 -13.83 -13.67
N ARG A 42 0.87 -13.81 -12.45
CA ARG A 42 0.48 -12.58 -11.77
C ARG A 42 1.75 -11.87 -11.32
N CYS A 43 1.69 -10.55 -11.28
CA CYS A 43 2.80 -9.71 -10.85
C CYS A 43 2.36 -8.90 -9.65
N PHE A 44 3.11 -8.96 -8.55
CA PHE A 44 2.79 -8.25 -7.31
C PHE A 44 3.91 -7.29 -6.93
N ALA A 45 3.55 -6.10 -6.48
CA ALA A 45 4.48 -5.18 -5.84
C ALA A 45 4.43 -5.41 -4.33
N VAL A 46 5.58 -5.67 -3.72
CA VAL A 46 5.73 -5.78 -2.26
C VAL A 46 6.37 -4.48 -1.74
N VAL A 47 5.62 -3.77 -0.91
CA VAL A 47 5.98 -2.44 -0.43
C VAL A 47 6.10 -2.47 1.09
N LYS A 48 7.25 -1.99 1.58
CA LYS A 48 7.47 -1.68 2.99
C LYS A 48 6.83 -0.33 3.30
N LEU A 49 6.02 -0.26 4.34
CA LEU A 49 5.41 0.97 4.87
C LEU A 49 5.96 1.22 6.27
N GLU A 50 6.82 2.24 6.39
CA GLU A 50 7.31 2.76 7.66
C GLU A 50 6.40 3.93 8.07
N SER A 51 5.65 3.74 9.16
CA SER A 51 4.68 4.68 9.74
C SER A 51 4.63 4.47 11.24
N ASP A 52 4.82 5.54 12.02
CA ASP A 52 4.56 5.52 13.47
C ASP A 52 3.08 5.85 13.79
N TYR A 53 2.26 6.06 12.77
CA TYR A 53 0.86 6.46 12.87
C TYR A 53 -0.10 5.35 12.47
N ASP A 54 -1.27 5.35 13.12
CA ASP A 54 -2.40 4.51 12.75
C ASP A 54 -2.94 4.86 11.35
N PHE A 55 -3.62 3.90 10.73
CA PHE A 55 -4.22 4.09 9.42
C PHE A 55 -5.68 4.53 9.54
N ASP A 56 -6.04 5.52 8.74
CA ASP A 56 -7.42 5.98 8.60
C ASP A 56 -8.09 5.21 7.46
N TRP A 57 -8.99 4.28 7.81
CA TRP A 57 -9.72 3.47 6.84
C TRP A 57 -10.77 4.29 6.10
N LEU A 58 -10.81 4.14 4.78
CA LEU A 58 -11.65 4.94 3.88
C LEU A 58 -12.92 4.19 3.47
N GLY A 59 -13.99 4.96 3.21
CA GLY A 59 -15.25 4.46 2.66
C GLY A 59 -15.20 4.18 1.15
N ASP A 60 -16.35 3.85 0.58
CA ASP A 60 -16.52 3.51 -0.85
C ASP A 60 -16.44 4.71 -1.79
N GLU A 61 -16.48 5.93 -1.27
CA GLU A 61 -16.42 7.19 -2.02
C GLU A 61 -15.04 7.46 -2.67
N PHE A 62 -14.03 6.65 -2.37
CA PHE A 62 -12.67 6.79 -2.89
C PHE A 62 -12.33 5.71 -3.93
N THR A 63 -11.98 6.13 -5.16
CA THR A 63 -11.67 5.24 -6.30
C THR A 63 -10.25 5.43 -6.87
N GLU A 64 -9.42 6.25 -6.22
CA GLU A 64 -8.08 6.60 -6.70
C GLU A 64 -7.03 5.60 -6.20
N GLY A 65 -6.08 5.17 -7.04
CA GLY A 65 -5.05 4.18 -6.70
C GLY A 65 -4.04 4.59 -5.61
N LEU A 66 -2.74 4.38 -5.84
CA LEU A 66 -1.70 4.80 -4.89
C LEU A 66 -1.31 6.25 -5.16
N ARG A 67 -1.59 7.16 -4.22
CA ARG A 67 -1.34 8.59 -4.37
C ARG A 67 -0.64 9.15 -3.14
N CYS A 68 0.46 9.85 -3.37
CA CYS A 68 1.04 10.75 -2.36
C CYS A 68 0.23 12.06 -2.41
N LEU A 69 -0.27 12.48 -1.27
CA LEU A 69 -0.96 13.75 -1.08
C LEU A 69 0.06 14.80 -0.63
N ASP A 70 0.02 15.97 -1.26
CA ASP A 70 0.82 17.10 -0.80
C ASP A 70 0.24 17.66 0.51
N ALA A 71 1.08 18.31 1.32
CA ALA A 71 0.68 18.83 2.64
C ALA A 71 -0.61 19.69 2.59
N GLY A 72 -0.79 20.51 1.56
CA GLY A 72 -2.00 21.33 1.39
C GLY A 72 -3.27 20.55 1.01
N GLU A 73 -3.14 19.40 0.34
CA GLU A 73 -4.29 18.51 0.06
C GLU A 73 -4.70 17.78 1.34
N SER A 74 -3.72 17.38 2.16
CA SER A 74 -3.94 16.72 3.45
C SER A 74 -4.74 17.59 4.42
N GLU A 75 -4.37 18.87 4.58
CA GLU A 75 -5.07 19.83 5.45
C GLU A 75 -6.53 20.10 5.03
N THR A 76 -6.80 20.09 3.73
CA THR A 76 -8.14 20.36 3.19
C THR A 76 -9.08 19.16 3.37
N LEU A 77 -8.54 17.94 3.34
CA LEU A 77 -9.31 16.69 3.40
C LEU A 77 -9.60 16.22 4.84
N LEU A 78 -8.69 16.50 5.78
CA LEU A 78 -8.81 16.03 7.17
C LEU A 78 -9.64 16.95 8.07
N GLY A 79 -10.00 18.14 7.58
CA GLY A 79 -10.71 19.15 8.36
C GLY A 79 -9.81 19.76 9.43
N SER A 80 -9.81 21.08 9.53
CA SER A 80 -8.99 21.89 10.45
C SER A 80 -9.17 21.62 11.97
N ASP A 81 -9.93 20.59 12.36
CA ASP A 81 -10.28 20.23 13.73
C ASP A 81 -9.51 19.02 14.29
N ARG A 82 -8.81 18.23 13.46
CA ARG A 82 -7.85 17.24 13.96
C ARG A 82 -6.52 17.95 14.21
N GLY A 83 -6.09 17.94 15.47
CA GLY A 83 -4.90 18.65 15.94
C GLY A 83 -3.66 18.41 15.10
N HIS A 84 -2.72 19.34 15.24
CA HIS A 84 -1.38 19.46 14.65
C HIS A 84 -0.43 18.24 14.79
N ASP A 85 -0.94 17.03 15.00
CA ASP A 85 -0.17 15.85 15.41
C ASP A 85 0.37 15.01 14.25
N HIS A 86 0.06 15.35 13.00
CA HIS A 86 0.62 14.67 11.83
C HIS A 86 1.86 15.41 11.29
N PRO A 87 3.02 14.75 11.20
CA PRO A 87 4.30 15.37 10.86
C PRO A 87 4.38 15.69 9.36
N PRO A 88 5.42 16.42 8.90
CA PRO A 88 5.67 16.72 7.49
C PRO A 88 6.05 15.49 6.63
N GLU A 89 5.76 14.28 7.09
CA GLU A 89 6.00 13.05 6.35
C GLU A 89 5.02 12.90 5.18
N SER A 90 5.37 12.04 4.21
CA SER A 90 4.49 11.83 3.05
C SER A 90 3.18 11.19 3.50
N HIS A 91 2.07 11.86 3.18
CA HIS A 91 0.73 11.32 3.37
C HIS A 91 0.34 10.54 2.12
N TRP A 92 -0.08 9.29 2.29
CA TRP A 92 -0.44 8.41 1.19
C TRP A 92 -1.90 7.99 1.30
N ARG A 93 -2.64 8.19 0.22
CA ARG A 93 -3.95 7.60 0.01
C ARG A 93 -3.80 6.34 -0.84
N ILE A 94 -4.33 5.25 -0.35
CA ILE A 94 -4.26 3.93 -0.97
C ILE A 94 -5.67 3.44 -1.18
N SER A 95 -6.15 3.37 -2.43
CA SER A 95 -7.38 2.66 -2.75
C SER A 95 -7.12 1.51 -3.73
N LEU A 96 -7.33 0.30 -3.24
CA LEU A 96 -7.22 -0.95 -3.96
C LEU A 96 -8.56 -1.70 -3.87
N PRO A 97 -8.82 -2.70 -4.73
CA PRO A 97 -10.13 -3.38 -4.86
C PRO A 97 -10.76 -3.93 -3.57
N ARG A 98 -9.98 -4.09 -2.49
CA ARG A 98 -10.47 -4.60 -1.19
C ARG A 98 -9.85 -3.90 0.02
N LEU A 99 -9.11 -2.83 -0.22
CA LEU A 99 -8.31 -2.16 0.82
C LEU A 99 -8.26 -0.68 0.50
N ARG A 100 -8.86 0.15 1.36
CA ARG A 100 -8.84 1.60 1.20
C ARG A 100 -8.47 2.25 2.52
N PHE A 101 -7.35 2.96 2.55
CA PHE A 101 -6.87 3.63 3.75
C PHE A 101 -5.94 4.78 3.40
N GLU A 102 -5.75 5.66 4.37
CA GLU A 102 -4.68 6.63 4.39
C GLU A 102 -3.63 6.22 5.41
N CYS A 103 -2.37 6.48 5.08
CA CYS A 103 -1.25 6.30 5.99
C CYS A 103 -0.25 7.44 5.84
N TRP A 104 0.41 7.78 6.95
CA TRP A 104 1.55 8.68 6.96
C TRP A 104 2.84 7.87 6.89
N GLY A 105 3.89 8.49 6.38
CA GLY A 105 5.21 7.88 6.35
C GLY A 105 5.67 7.46 4.96
N ARG A 106 6.57 6.48 4.90
CA ARG A 106 7.40 6.24 3.72
C ARG A 106 7.17 4.86 3.11
N PRO A 107 6.43 4.77 1.97
CA PRO A 107 6.42 3.56 1.18
C PRO A 107 7.73 3.39 0.42
N THR A 108 8.28 2.20 0.52
CA THR A 108 9.45 1.78 -0.25
C THR A 108 9.13 0.48 -0.96
N LEU A 109 9.19 0.50 -2.30
CA LEU A 109 9.09 -0.74 -3.08
C LEU A 109 10.30 -1.61 -2.74
N VAL A 110 10.04 -2.82 -2.24
CA VAL A 110 11.08 -3.81 -1.93
C VAL A 110 11.32 -4.69 -3.14
N GLU A 111 10.26 -5.29 -3.69
CA GLU A 111 10.38 -6.19 -4.83
C GLU A 111 9.10 -6.17 -5.70
N THR A 112 9.27 -6.49 -6.98
CA THR A 112 8.16 -6.86 -7.87
C THR A 112 8.24 -8.35 -8.17
N CYS A 113 7.35 -9.14 -7.57
CA CYS A 113 7.36 -10.58 -7.64
C CYS A 113 6.51 -11.09 -8.81
N TYR A 114 7.16 -11.73 -9.78
CA TYR A 114 6.50 -12.38 -10.91
C TYR A 114 6.21 -13.85 -10.59
N GLY A 115 5.03 -14.32 -11.01
CA GLY A 115 4.65 -15.73 -10.91
C GLY A 115 4.26 -16.19 -9.50
N ALA A 116 3.92 -15.27 -8.59
CA ALA A 116 3.21 -15.64 -7.36
C ALA A 116 1.74 -15.89 -7.68
N ALA A 117 1.11 -16.86 -6.99
CA ALA A 117 -0.30 -17.15 -7.15
C ALA A 117 -1.20 -16.18 -6.38
N SER A 118 -0.68 -15.48 -5.35
CA SER A 118 -1.42 -14.52 -4.52
C SER A 118 -0.52 -13.43 -3.92
N ALA A 119 -1.13 -12.36 -3.40
CA ALA A 119 -0.42 -11.29 -2.70
C ALA A 119 0.29 -11.80 -1.43
N SER A 120 -0.35 -12.70 -0.68
CA SER A 120 0.25 -13.32 0.51
C SER A 120 1.45 -14.20 0.16
N GLU A 121 1.39 -14.95 -0.94
CA GLU A 121 2.54 -15.74 -1.40
C GLU A 121 3.70 -14.84 -1.82
N ALA A 122 3.43 -13.74 -2.54
CA ALA A 122 4.45 -12.76 -2.87
C ALA A 122 5.12 -12.17 -1.62
N LEU A 123 4.32 -11.84 -0.58
CA LEU A 123 4.85 -11.38 0.71
C LEU A 123 5.74 -12.44 1.37
N ILE A 124 5.28 -13.70 1.43
CA ILE A 124 6.05 -14.79 2.05
C ILE A 124 7.38 -15.00 1.33
N ARG A 125 7.42 -14.94 0.00
CA ARG A 125 8.68 -15.06 -0.77
C ARG A 125 9.69 -13.97 -0.39
N VAL A 126 9.23 -12.73 -0.20
CA VAL A 126 10.10 -11.60 0.20
C VAL A 126 10.56 -11.73 1.66
N LEU A 127 9.69 -12.22 2.56
CA LEU A 127 10.03 -12.38 3.97
C LEU A 127 10.87 -13.65 4.25
N SER A 128 10.83 -14.64 3.35
CA SER A 128 11.51 -15.93 3.45
C SER A 128 12.31 -16.25 2.18
N PRO A 129 13.37 -15.48 1.85
CA PRO A 129 14.11 -15.63 0.60
C PRO A 129 14.91 -16.94 0.47
N ASP A 130 15.09 -17.69 1.57
CA ASP A 130 15.97 -18.88 1.64
C ASP A 130 15.22 -20.21 1.95
N CYS A 131 13.92 -20.31 1.63
CA CYS A 131 13.13 -21.54 1.79
C CYS A 131 12.83 -22.24 0.47
#